data_AF-A0A940XJN1-F1
#
_entry.id   AF-A0A940XJN1-F1
#
_cell.length_a   1.000
_cell.length_b   1.000
_cell.length_c   1.000
_cell.angle_alpha   90.00
_cell.angle_beta   90.00
_cell.angle_gamma   90.00
#
_symmetry.space_group_name_H-M   'P 1'
#
loop_
_entity.id
_entity.type
_entity.pdbx_description
1 polymer ?
#
loop_
_entity_poly.entity_id
_entity_poly.type
_entity_poly.pdbx_seq_one_letter_code
_entity_poly.pdbx_strand_id
1 'polypeptide(L)' 'MTAPSRPSPGEIYRIDWLPGTDVLHGTCHCGAEHSADDPVVMWEWMLSHPDGHRPRGEGS' A
#
# COMPACT_ATOMS: atom_id res chain seq x y z
N MET A 1 5.92 -22.03 -22.85
CA MET A 1 5.94 -20.65 -22.34
C MET A 1 4.73 -20.48 -21.44
N THR A 2 4.92 -20.53 -20.13
CA THR A 2 3.86 -20.39 -19.14
C THR A 2 3.42 -18.92 -19.10
N ALA A 3 2.12 -18.66 -19.22
CA ALA A 3 1.59 -17.29 -19.14
C ALA A 3 1.79 -16.71 -17.73
N PRO A 4 2.09 -15.41 -17.57
CA PRO A 4 2.22 -14.80 -16.25
C PRO A 4 0.86 -14.82 -15.56
N SER A 5 0.85 -15.29 -14.31
CA SER A 5 -0.34 -15.23 -13.45
C SER A 5 -0.69 -13.76 -13.23
N ARG A 6 -1.96 -13.38 -13.50
CA ARG A 6 -2.46 -12.07 -13.08
C ARG A 6 -2.37 -12.03 -11.55
N PRO A 7 -1.77 -10.98 -10.96
CA PRO A 7 -1.77 -10.84 -9.51
C PRO A 7 -3.22 -10.89 -9.03
N SER A 8 -3.46 -11.67 -7.99
CA SER A 8 -4.74 -11.70 -7.30
C SER A 8 -5.08 -10.25 -6.90
N PRO A 9 -6.34 -9.80 -6.96
CA PRO A 9 -6.72 -8.43 -6.62
C PRO A 9 -6.43 -8.00 -5.16
N GLY A 10 -5.75 -8.82 -4.37
CA GLY A 10 -5.36 -8.55 -2.99
C GLY A 10 -3.85 -8.38 -2.73
N GLU A 11 -3.00 -8.18 -3.75
CA GLU A 11 -1.54 -8.04 -3.53
C GLU A 11 -0.91 -6.80 -4.20
N ILE A 12 -1.73 -5.91 -4.76
CA ILE A 12 -1.22 -4.70 -5.43
C ILE A 12 -1.09 -3.57 -4.42
N TYR A 13 0.14 -3.13 -4.19
CA TYR A 13 0.48 -1.91 -3.46
C TYR A 13 0.75 -0.79 -4.45
N ARG A 14 0.29 0.43 -4.16
CA ARG A 14 0.56 1.63 -4.98
C ARG A 14 1.26 2.68 -4.14
N ILE A 15 2.27 3.33 -4.72
CA ILE A 15 2.97 4.46 -4.11
C ILE A 15 3.02 5.58 -5.14
N ASP A 16 2.51 6.74 -4.75
CA ASP A 16 2.57 7.98 -5.51
C ASP A 16 3.49 8.97 -4.79
N TRP A 17 4.44 9.58 -5.50
CA TRP A 17 5.23 10.69 -4.97
C TRP A 17 4.47 12.00 -5.11
N LEU A 18 4.40 12.79 -4.04
CA LEU A 18 3.77 14.11 -4.09
C LEU A 18 4.74 15.15 -4.67
N PRO A 19 4.41 15.81 -5.80
CA PRO A 19 5.32 16.75 -6.46
C PRO A 19 5.79 17.87 -5.53
N GLY A 20 7.09 18.16 -5.56
CA GLY A 20 7.70 19.21 -4.74
C GLY A 20 7.95 18.83 -3.28
N THR A 21 7.80 17.54 -2.94
CA THR A 21 8.07 17.01 -1.60
C THR A 21 8.76 15.65 -1.69
N ASP A 22 9.36 15.20 -0.59
CA ASP A 22 9.81 13.82 -0.40
C ASP A 22 8.69 12.89 0.11
N VAL A 23 7.45 13.37 0.16
CA VAL A 23 6.32 12.59 0.71
C VAL A 23 5.86 11.54 -0.29
N LEU A 24 5.77 10.31 0.22
CA LEU A 24 5.16 9.16 -0.41
C LEU A 24 3.72 9.03 0.06
N HIS A 25 2.80 8.81 -0.88
CA HIS A 25 1.43 8.44 -0.60
C HIS A 25 1.23 6.97 -1.00
N GLY A 26 1.03 6.11 -0.01
CA GLY A 26 0.89 4.68 -0.17
C GLY A 26 -0.57 4.24 -0.09
N THR A 27 -0.99 3.36 -0.99
CA THR A 27 -2.26 2.63 -0.93
C THR A 27 -1.98 1.14 -0.79
N CYS A 28 -2.44 0.54 0.30
CA CYS A 28 -2.39 -0.90 0.51
C CYS A 28 -3.42 -1.62 -0.36
N HIS A 29 -3.20 -2.90 -0.64
CA HIS A 29 -4.14 -3.76 -1.35
C HIS A 29 -5.54 -3.83 -0.70
N CYS A 30 -5.64 -3.55 0.61
CA CYS A 30 -6.91 -3.50 1.34
C CYS A 30 -7.64 -2.14 1.23
N GLY A 31 -7.05 -1.19 0.50
CA GLY A 31 -7.59 0.16 0.29
C GLY A 31 -7.26 1.16 1.40
N ALA A 32 -6.46 0.78 2.40
CA ALA A 32 -5.94 1.73 3.38
C ALA A 32 -4.92 2.66 2.73
N GLU A 33 -4.84 3.89 3.22
CA GLU A 33 -3.95 4.94 2.72
C GLU A 33 -3.04 5.43 3.85
N HIS A 34 -1.78 5.71 3.52
CA HIS A 34 -0.79 6.26 4.46
C HIS A 34 0.14 7.24 3.73
N SER A 35 0.70 8.20 4.46
CA SER A 35 1.69 9.13 3.92
C SER A 35 2.92 9.16 4.83
N ALA A 36 4.10 9.02 4.24
CA ALA A 36 5.39 9.10 4.92
C ALA A 36 6.43 9.71 3.99
N ASP A 37 7.34 10.53 4.51
CA ASP A 37 8.52 10.98 3.74
C ASP A 37 9.63 9.92 3.69
N ASP A 38 9.67 9.04 4.69
CA ASP A 38 10.66 7.97 4.73
C ASP A 38 10.16 6.71 3.97
N PRO A 39 10.94 6.21 2.99
CA PRO A 39 10.55 5.04 2.21
C PRO A 39 10.56 3.74 3.02
N VAL A 40 11.41 3.60 4.04
CA VAL A 40 11.43 2.41 4.89
C VAL A 40 10.16 2.36 5.73
N VAL A 41 9.78 3.48 6.35
CA VAL A 41 8.52 3.61 7.10
C VAL A 41 7.31 3.26 6.22
N MET A 42 7.30 3.72 4.96
CA MET A 42 6.24 3.37 4.01
C MET A 42 6.16 1.87 3.75
N TRP A 43 7.29 1.21 3.51
CA TRP A 43 7.31 -0.24 3.26
C TRP A 43 6.99 -1.07 4.49
N GLU A 44 7.49 -0.68 5.65
CA GLU A 44 7.15 -1.31 6.94
C GLU A 44 5.64 -1.24 7.17
N TRP A 45 5.02 -0.08 6.93
CA TRP A 45 3.58 0.06 7.02
C TRP A 45 2.85 -0.86 6.05
N MET A 46 3.21 -0.88 4.76
CA MET A 46 2.52 -1.69 3.74
C MET A 46 2.58 -3.20 4.03
N LEU A 47 3.74 -3.68 4.48
CA LEU A 47 3.98 -5.10 4.75
C LEU A 47 3.43 -5.55 6.10
N SER A 48 3.06 -4.62 6.98
CA SER A 48 2.50 -4.95 8.29
C SER A 48 1.04 -5.42 8.22
N HIS A 49 0.34 -5.27 7.09
CA HIS A 49 -1.05 -5.73 6.95
C HIS A 49 -1.22 -7.20 7.41
N PRO A 50 -2.21 -7.52 8.27
CA PRO A 50 -3.30 -6.67 8.78
C PRO A 50 -2.98 -5.89 10.06
N ASP A 51 -1.78 -6.02 10.61
CA ASP A 51 -1.31 -5.25 11.75
C ASP A 51 -1.07 -3.79 11.33
N GLY A 52 -1.59 -2.84 12.11
CA GLY A 52 -1.43 -1.41 11.83
C GLY A 52 -2.45 -0.80 10.85
N HIS A 53 -3.15 -1.56 10.01
CA HIS A 53 -4.28 -1.04 9.21
C HIS A 53 -5.19 -2.16 8.66
N ARG A 54 -6.51 -1.92 8.69
CA ARG A 54 -7.55 -2.88 8.27
C ARG A 54 -8.21 -2.53 6.93
N PRO A 55 -8.84 -3.50 6.25
CA PRO A 55 -9.57 -3.25 5.01
C PRO A 55 -10.68 -2.22 5.21
N ARG A 56 -10.79 -1.28 4.27
CA ARG A 56 -11.87 -0.29 4.27
C ARG A 56 -13.19 -0.99 3.95
N GLY A 57 -13.89 -1.43 5.00
CA GLY A 57 -15.12 -2.22 4.91
C GLY A 57 -15.51 -2.90 6.22
N GLU A 58 -14.60 -3.02 7.19
CA GLU A 58 -14.86 -3.58 8.53
C GLU A 58 -14.99 -2.48 9.59
N GLY A 59 -15.73 -1.41 9.26
CA GLY A 59 -15.88 -0.23 10.12
C GLY A 59 -17.10 0.60 9.75
N SER A 60 -18.29 0.00 9.84
CA SER A 60 -19.60 0.67 10.00
C SER A 60 -20.62 -0.31 10.55
#